data_AF-A0A1Y0CGQ2-F1
#
_entry.id   AF-A0A1Y0CGQ2-F1
#
_cell.length_a   1.000
_cell.length_b   1.000
_cell.length_c   1.000
_cell.angle_alpha   90.00
_cell.angle_beta   90.00
_cell.angle_gamma   90.00
#
_symmetry.space_group_name_H-M   'P 1'
#
loop_
_entity.id
_entity.type
_entity.pdbx_description
1 polymer ?
#
loop_
_entity_poly.entity_id
_entity_poly.type
_entity_poly.pdbx_seq_one_letter_code
_entity_poly.pdbx_strand_id
1 'polypeptide(L)'
;MSEVDVAVAGLERLREDLEWRVSEAGGPTVAGVSWAHAIVPEGTVSTPDHVLLFCDGRFVGTATAEPRPYTRVVAASGDTVTVEYRWIVGDEPLAAPAGSGKVRYQVTADGVTPLNPPPWSETELS
;
A
#
# COMPACT_ATOMS: atom_id res chain seq x y z
N MET A 1 -8.42 -20.22 -5.40
CA MET A 1 -8.16 -18.76 -5.31
C MET A 1 -6.91 -18.60 -4.47
N SER A 2 -5.99 -17.71 -4.85
CA SER A 2 -4.80 -17.45 -4.04
C SER A 2 -5.16 -16.65 -2.78
N GLU A 3 -4.33 -16.69 -1.73
CA GLU A 3 -4.54 -15.84 -0.54
C GLU A 3 -4.56 -14.36 -0.91
N VAL A 4 -3.78 -13.97 -1.92
CA VAL A 4 -3.77 -12.60 -2.44
C VAL A 4 -5.16 -12.22 -2.98
N ASP A 5 -5.79 -13.09 -3.78
CA ASP A 5 -7.15 -12.83 -4.30
C ASP A 5 -8.18 -12.72 -3.18
N VAL A 6 -8.08 -13.57 -2.15
CA VAL A 6 -8.95 -13.53 -0.96
C VAL A 6 -8.78 -12.22 -0.20
N ALA A 7 -7.54 -11.81 0.04
CA ALA A 7 -7.22 -10.59 0.77
C ALA A 7 -7.71 -9.34 0.03
N VAL A 8 -7.51 -9.28 -1.30
CA VAL A 8 -7.98 -8.17 -2.13
C VAL A 8 -9.51 -8.09 -2.19
N ALA A 9 -10.19 -9.23 -2.30
CA ALA A 9 -11.66 -9.29 -2.29
C ALA A 9 -12.28 -8.89 -0.94
N GLY A 10 -11.51 -8.99 0.15
CA GLY A 10 -11.93 -8.61 1.51
C GLY A 10 -11.72 -7.13 1.86
N LEU A 11 -11.10 -6.34 0.98
CA LEU A 11 -10.91 -4.91 1.20
C LEU A 11 -12.24 -4.15 1.13
N GLU A 12 -12.35 -3.08 1.92
CA GLU A 12 -13.48 -2.16 1.81
C GLU A 12 -13.48 -1.51 0.43
N ARG A 13 -14.62 -1.53 -0.25
CA ARG A 13 -14.76 -0.94 -1.58
C ARG A 13 -14.91 0.57 -1.48
N LEU A 14 -14.18 1.31 -2.31
CA LEU A 14 -14.34 2.77 -2.43
C LEU A 14 -15.76 3.16 -2.88
N ARG A 15 -16.33 2.37 -3.80
CA ARG A 15 -17.72 2.43 -4.26
C ARG A 15 -18.18 1.03 -4.61
N GLU A 16 -19.48 0.75 -4.51
CA GLU A 16 -20.02 -0.61 -4.73
C GLU A 16 -19.75 -1.14 -6.15
N ASP A 17 -19.63 -0.26 -7.14
CA ASP A 17 -19.36 -0.58 -8.55
C ASP A 17 -17.87 -0.78 -8.86
N LEU A 18 -16.98 -0.52 -7.90
CA LEU A 18 -15.53 -0.60 -8.09
C LEU A 18 -14.96 -1.83 -7.41
N GLU A 19 -14.02 -2.48 -8.09
CA GLU A 19 -13.33 -3.66 -7.60
C GLU A 19 -11.83 -3.41 -7.50
N TRP A 20 -11.25 -3.80 -6.38
CA TRP A 20 -9.81 -3.86 -6.22
C TRP A 20 -9.24 -4.99 -7.09
N ARG A 21 -8.13 -4.71 -7.78
CA ARG A 21 -7.35 -5.72 -8.48
C ARG A 21 -5.87 -5.56 -8.19
N VAL A 22 -5.18 -6.69 -8.12
CA VAL A 22 -3.72 -6.70 -8.03
C VAL A 22 -3.13 -6.14 -9.32
N SER A 23 -2.31 -5.09 -9.21
CA SER A 23 -1.52 -4.55 -10.31
C SER A 23 -0.10 -5.10 -10.32
N GLU A 24 0.49 -5.25 -9.14
CA GLU A 24 1.87 -5.66 -8.92
C GLU A 24 1.97 -6.49 -7.64
N ALA A 25 2.91 -7.43 -7.58
CA ALA A 25 3.20 -8.19 -6.38
C ALA A 25 4.69 -8.58 -6.37
N GLY A 26 5.23 -8.85 -5.18
CA GLY A 26 6.63 -9.23 -5.03
C GLY A 26 6.92 -10.10 -3.82
N GLY A 27 8.10 -10.73 -3.82
CA GLY A 27 8.55 -11.70 -2.82
C GLY A 27 8.27 -13.17 -3.20
N PRO A 28 8.35 -14.11 -2.24
CA PRO A 28 8.73 -13.87 -0.84
C PRO A 28 10.21 -13.48 -0.70
N THR A 29 10.52 -12.69 0.32
CA THR A 29 11.90 -12.45 0.77
C THR A 29 12.45 -13.69 1.47
N VAL A 30 13.73 -13.65 1.87
CA VAL A 30 14.35 -14.69 2.72
C VAL A 30 13.68 -14.87 4.09
N ALA A 31 12.87 -13.90 4.55
CA ALA A 31 12.11 -13.98 5.79
C ALA A 31 10.62 -14.33 5.56
N GLY A 32 10.27 -14.80 4.36
CA GLY A 32 8.88 -15.20 4.06
C GLY A 32 7.91 -14.05 3.82
N VAL A 33 8.40 -12.81 3.67
CA VAL A 33 7.55 -11.63 3.46
C VAL A 33 7.25 -11.42 1.98
N SER A 34 5.99 -11.25 1.64
CA SER A 34 5.55 -10.85 0.30
C SER A 34 4.56 -9.69 0.38
N TRP A 35 4.30 -9.06 -0.76
CA TRP A 35 3.40 -7.91 -0.86
C TRP A 35 2.61 -7.93 -2.17
N ALA A 36 1.45 -7.27 -2.16
CA ALA A 36 0.64 -7.05 -3.35
C ALA A 36 0.12 -5.59 -3.37
N HIS A 37 0.24 -4.93 -4.51
CA HIS A 37 -0.33 -3.61 -4.78
C HIS A 37 -1.70 -3.82 -5.42
N ALA A 38 -2.75 -3.34 -4.75
CA ALA A 38 -4.11 -3.36 -5.24
C ALA A 38 -4.55 -1.96 -5.65
N ILE A 39 -5.10 -1.87 -6.85
CA ILE A 39 -5.60 -0.63 -7.47
C ILE A 39 -7.06 -0.80 -7.88
N VAL A 40 -7.75 0.29 -8.16
CA VAL A 40 -9.00 0.27 -8.93
C VAL A 40 -8.66 0.47 -10.41
N PRO A 41 -8.88 -0.53 -11.29
CA PRO A 41 -8.54 -0.42 -12.72
C PRO A 41 -9.22 0.74 -13.46
N GLU A 42 -10.45 1.08 -13.06
CA GLU A 42 -11.24 2.20 -13.58
C GLU A 42 -10.84 3.55 -12.96
N GLY A 43 -9.90 3.54 -12.03
CA GLY A 43 -9.41 4.71 -11.32
C GLY A 43 -8.55 5.63 -12.17
N THR A 44 -8.49 6.90 -11.77
CA THR A 44 -7.50 7.87 -12.24
C THR A 44 -6.26 7.85 -11.35
N VAL A 45 -5.22 8.61 -11.72
CA VAL A 45 -3.98 8.73 -10.94
C VAL A 45 -4.17 9.20 -9.49
N SER A 46 -5.29 9.88 -9.20
CA SER A 46 -5.66 10.33 -7.85
C SER A 46 -6.54 9.33 -7.10
N THR A 47 -6.86 8.17 -7.69
CA THR A 47 -7.62 7.12 -7.02
C THR A 47 -6.73 6.46 -5.97
N PRO A 48 -7.21 6.25 -4.74
CA PRO A 48 -6.44 5.58 -3.71
C PRO A 48 -6.07 4.14 -4.06
N ASP A 49 -4.89 3.71 -3.63
CA ASP A 49 -4.38 2.35 -3.78
C ASP A 49 -4.08 1.71 -2.42
N HIS A 50 -4.05 0.38 -2.36
CA HIS A 50 -3.60 -0.38 -1.21
C HIS A 50 -2.28 -1.12 -1.48
N VAL A 51 -1.45 -1.23 -0.45
CA VAL A 51 -0.37 -2.22 -0.40
C VAL A 51 -0.71 -3.23 0.69
N LEU A 52 -0.96 -4.47 0.29
CA LEU A 52 -1.22 -5.61 1.16
C LEU A 52 0.10 -6.30 1.48
N LEU A 53 0.25 -6.73 2.73
CA LEU A 53 1.46 -7.35 3.26
C LEU A 53 1.15 -8.74 3.81
N PHE A 54 2.05 -9.66 3.52
CA PHE A 54 1.89 -11.07 3.82
C PHE A 54 3.15 -11.61 4.52
N CYS A 55 2.95 -12.54 5.44
CA CYS A 55 4.01 -13.29 6.12
C CYS A 55 3.74 -14.78 5.95
N ASP A 56 4.69 -15.51 5.38
CA ASP A 56 4.59 -16.94 5.04
C ASP A 56 3.31 -17.29 4.25
N GLY A 57 2.95 -16.39 3.33
CA GLY A 57 1.78 -16.56 2.46
C GLY A 57 0.44 -16.26 3.11
N ARG A 58 0.39 -15.75 4.35
CA ARG A 58 -0.82 -15.32 5.05
C ARG A 58 -0.95 -13.80 5.03
N PHE A 59 -2.14 -13.28 4.77
CA PHE A 59 -2.40 -11.84 4.89
C PHE A 59 -2.30 -11.40 6.36
N VAL A 60 -1.49 -10.37 6.62
CA VAL A 60 -1.27 -9.86 7.99
C VAL A 60 -1.62 -8.38 8.17
N GLY A 61 -1.89 -7.67 7.07
CA GLY A 61 -2.39 -6.29 7.10
C GLY A 61 -2.00 -5.48 5.87
N THR A 62 -2.40 -4.21 5.87
CA THR A 62 -2.05 -3.23 4.84
C THR A 62 -0.93 -2.30 5.34
N ALA A 63 -0.19 -1.69 4.42
CA ALA A 63 0.84 -0.71 4.75
C ALA A 63 0.23 0.55 5.42
N THR A 64 -0.97 0.94 5.03
CA THR A 64 -1.75 2.02 5.66
C THR A 64 -3.16 1.54 5.93
N ALA A 65 -3.79 2.04 7.00
CA ALA A 65 -5.17 1.70 7.34
C ALA A 65 -6.14 2.17 6.25
N GLU A 66 -5.93 3.39 5.74
CA GLU A 66 -6.70 3.97 4.65
C GLU A 66 -5.87 3.93 3.35
N PRO A 67 -6.46 3.59 2.19
CA PRO A 67 -5.74 3.59 0.93
C PRO A 67 -5.28 4.99 0.55
N ARG A 68 -4.17 5.08 -0.20
CA ARG A 68 -3.59 6.37 -0.62
C ARG A 68 -3.18 6.33 -2.08
N PRO A 69 -3.44 7.41 -2.84
CA PRO A 69 -2.98 7.49 -4.23
C PRO A 69 -1.46 7.63 -4.29
N TYR A 70 -0.89 7.42 -5.48
CA TYR A 70 0.55 7.54 -5.75
C TYR A 70 1.44 6.68 -4.81
N THR A 71 0.92 5.55 -4.37
CA THR A 71 1.62 4.61 -3.50
C THR A 71 2.44 3.64 -4.33
N ARG A 72 3.68 3.35 -3.91
CA ARG A 72 4.54 2.38 -4.60
C ARG A 72 5.45 1.63 -3.64
N VAL A 73 5.60 0.32 -3.84
CA VAL A 73 6.65 -0.46 -3.15
C VAL A 73 7.98 -0.23 -3.85
N VAL A 74 8.99 0.23 -3.11
CA VAL A 74 10.32 0.55 -3.66
C VAL A 74 11.42 -0.40 -3.21
N ALA A 75 11.19 -1.17 -2.13
CA ALA A 75 12.08 -2.24 -1.70
C ALA A 75 11.35 -3.26 -0.81
N ALA A 76 11.80 -4.51 -0.85
CA ALA A 76 11.42 -5.55 0.11
C ALA A 76 12.66 -6.39 0.43
N SER A 77 13.02 -6.51 1.71
CA SER A 77 14.20 -7.25 2.15
C SER A 77 14.05 -7.69 3.60
N GLY A 78 14.45 -8.93 3.90
CA GLY A 78 14.20 -9.53 5.22
C GLY A 78 12.72 -9.46 5.57
N ASP A 79 12.42 -9.02 6.78
CA ASP A 79 11.07 -8.80 7.29
C ASP A 79 10.50 -7.40 6.97
N THR A 80 11.17 -6.62 6.13
CA THR A 80 10.87 -5.20 5.93
C THR A 80 10.45 -4.89 4.50
N VAL A 81 9.32 -4.19 4.33
CA VAL A 81 8.86 -3.61 3.06
C VAL A 81 8.93 -2.09 3.14
N THR A 82 9.55 -1.44 2.15
CA THR A 82 9.63 0.01 2.04
C THR A 82 8.65 0.50 0.98
N VAL A 83 7.71 1.33 1.41
CA VAL A 83 6.69 1.94 0.55
C VAL A 83 6.98 3.43 0.43
N GLU A 84 6.99 3.93 -0.80
CA GLU A 84 7.02 5.35 -1.13
C GLU A 84 5.58 5.85 -1.32
N TYR A 85 5.27 6.96 -0.67
CA TYR A 85 4.04 7.70 -0.82
C TYR A 85 4.34 9.04 -1.47
N ARG A 86 3.45 9.52 -2.34
CA ARG A 86 3.53 10.86 -2.92
C ARG A 86 2.21 11.59 -2.77
N TRP A 87 2.26 12.91 -2.72
CA TRP A 87 1.09 13.77 -2.58
C TRP A 87 1.33 15.12 -3.24
N ILE A 88 0.22 15.83 -3.48
CA ILE A 88 0.19 17.15 -4.10
C ILE A 88 0.53 18.19 -3.04
N VAL A 89 1.38 19.16 -3.39
CA VAL A 89 1.72 20.28 -2.51
C VAL A 89 1.19 21.56 -3.11
N GLY A 90 0.29 22.25 -2.40
CA GLY A 90 -0.36 23.47 -2.92
C GLY A 90 -1.25 23.20 -4.14
N ASP A 91 -1.22 24.10 -5.14
CA ASP A 91 -2.03 24.06 -6.36
C ASP A 91 -1.35 23.29 -7.53
N GLU A 92 -0.55 22.28 -7.23
CA GLU A 92 0.17 21.50 -8.26
C GLU A 92 -0.77 20.61 -9.10
N PRO A 93 -0.43 20.35 -10.38
CA PRO A 93 -1.15 19.37 -11.19
C PRO A 93 -1.07 17.96 -10.62
N LEU A 94 -2.19 17.22 -10.63
CA LEU A 94 -2.26 15.81 -10.20
C LEU A 94 -1.23 14.89 -10.87
N ALA A 95 -0.82 15.22 -12.10
CA ALA A 95 0.16 14.42 -12.85
C ALA A 95 1.60 14.50 -12.31
N ALA A 96 1.91 15.45 -11.42
CA ALA A 96 3.27 15.71 -10.96
C ALA A 96 3.33 16.05 -9.46
N PRO A 97 3.00 15.10 -8.56
CA PRO A 97 3.12 15.31 -7.12
C PRO A 97 4.59 15.56 -6.72
N ALA A 98 4.86 16.72 -6.12
CA ALA A 98 6.19 17.06 -5.60
C ALA A 98 6.44 16.47 -4.20
N GLY A 99 5.39 16.35 -3.38
CA GLY A 99 5.48 15.73 -2.05
C GLY A 99 5.82 14.25 -2.16
N SER A 100 6.82 13.80 -1.42
CA SER A 100 7.14 12.37 -1.32
C SER A 100 7.78 12.01 0.00
N GLY A 101 7.60 10.75 0.40
CA GLY A 101 8.29 10.19 1.54
C GLY A 101 8.13 8.68 1.63
N LYS A 102 8.99 8.06 2.43
CA LYS A 102 9.08 6.60 2.51
C LYS A 102 8.78 6.13 3.92
N VAL A 103 8.01 5.05 4.02
CA VAL A 103 7.78 4.33 5.26
C VAL A 103 8.28 2.91 5.12
N ARG A 104 9.06 2.48 6.11
CA ARG A 104 9.47 1.10 6.27
C ARG A 104 8.48 0.41 7.18
N TYR A 105 8.00 -0.74 6.75
CA TYR A 105 7.07 -1.58 7.49
C TYR A 105 7.76 -2.87 7.85
N GLN A 106 7.80 -3.18 9.14
CA GLN A 106 8.14 -4.52 9.60
C GLN A 106 6.90 -5.40 9.49
N VAL A 107 7.07 -6.57 8.88
CA VAL A 107 6.01 -7.53 8.60
C VAL A 107 6.34 -8.83 9.31
N THR A 108 5.48 -9.23 10.23
CA THR A 108 5.60 -10.48 10.98
C THR A 108 4.28 -11.25 10.94
N ALA A 109 4.25 -12.45 11.50
CA ALA A 109 3.03 -13.22 11.62
C ALA A 109 1.94 -12.53 12.48
N ASP A 110 2.36 -11.60 13.37
CA ASP A 110 1.47 -10.85 14.27
C ASP A 110 0.84 -9.63 13.59
N GLY A 111 1.43 -9.11 12.49
CA GLY A 111 0.90 -7.95 11.79
C GLY A 111 1.95 -7.10 11.10
N VAL A 112 1.57 -5.84 10.88
CA VAL A 112 2.37 -4.82 10.20
C VAL A 112 2.67 -3.69 11.19
N THR A 113 3.94 -3.34 11.36
CA THR A 113 4.38 -2.22 12.22
C THR A 113 5.19 -1.20 11.44
N PRO A 114 4.81 0.10 11.42
CA PRO A 114 5.63 1.14 10.81
C PRO A 114 6.89 1.39 11.65
N LEU A 115 8.06 1.36 11.01
CA LEU A 115 9.37 1.59 11.64
C LEU A 115 9.79 3.07 11.64
N ASN A 116 9.04 3.91 10.94
CA ASN A 116 9.21 5.36 10.95
C ASN A 116 7.83 6.02 10.80
N PRO A 117 7.66 7.27 11.29
CA PRO A 117 6.41 7.98 11.15
C PRO A 117 6.04 8.19 9.67
N PRO A 118 4.74 8.37 9.37
CA PRO A 118 4.31 8.75 8.04
C PRO A 118 4.94 10.09 7.63
N PRO A 119 5.22 10.29 6.33
CA PRO A 119 5.90 11.49 5.84
C PRO A 119 4.98 12.70 5.67
N TRP A 120 3.65 12.53 5.78
CA TRP A 120 2.67 13.62 5.76
C TRP A 120 2.38 14.12 7.18
N SER A 121 1.97 15.38 7.32
CA SER A 121 1.53 15.95 8.59
C SER A 121 0.09 15.51 8.90
N GLU A 122 -0.20 15.08 10.13
CA GLU A 122 -1.57 14.70 10.56
C GLU A 122 -2.59 15.84 10.43
N THR A 123 -2.13 17.10 10.31
CA THR A 123 -2.96 18.30 10.15
C THR A 123 -3.69 18.37 8.79
N GLU A 124 -3.30 17.58 7.78
CA GLU A 124 -3.92 17.64 6.45
C GLU A 124 -5.19 16.78 6.28
N LEU A 125 -5.71 16.20 7.37
CA LEU A 125 -6.93 15.38 7.37
C LEU A 125 -8.19 16.14 7.85
N SER A 126 -8.17 17.48 7.88
CA SER A 126 -9.30 18.30 8.35
C SER A 126 -10.14 18.93 7.24
#